data_AF-A0A958ARG2-F1
#
_entry.id   AF-A0A958ARG2-F1
#
_cell.length_a   1.000
_cell.length_b   1.000
_cell.length_c   1.000
_cell.angle_alpha   90.00
_cell.angle_beta   90.00
_cell.angle_gamma   90.00
#
_symmetry.space_group_name_H-M   'P 1'
#
loop_
_entity.id
_entity.type
_entity.pdbx_description
1 polymer ?
#
loop_
_entity_poly.entity_id
_entity_poly.type
_entity_poly.pdbx_seq_one_letter_code
_entity_poly.pdbx_strand_id
1 'polypeptide(L)'
;MKHNPERRAWAILVSAFATFCTLAVLCPATIYWYIMNVTDPIPVDLTSVRGIVLVGDPSTEFSFSATDGQTVSLDLNETVSTDDTSQAIITFTDDSSLTLYGDTSITLSMAREPRFGFSNRPTEIVVDVKEGRVRATASRSREDLLFDIQTPNAEILLDQGSYSVEVNEAITQVTTRLGQADVTNGSDSITLAQGERIIVGADTPLSEPLPAAQNLLADSVFTENLEETWEIYRLTPIESITATADITIFENQPVLTLRSEGQDNIHSEVGVIQEVNKDVRDFQSLRVFAEVRLIEQTLPGGGQLGSEFPIMLNVAYRDVEGNDRDWFHGFYYEPPPENYILYNQPDNSSERVARFIWYPYESVNLLSTLGPAKPAYIRSIRIYASGWIYESMVANISLLAEE
;
A
#
# COMPACT_ATOMS: atom_id res chain seq x y z
N MET A 1 9.12 83.99 -1.09
CA MET A 1 9.05 82.53 -1.30
C MET A 1 10.06 82.14 -2.38
N LYS A 2 11.33 81.92 -2.03
CA LYS A 2 12.34 81.45 -3.00
C LYS A 2 12.22 79.92 -3.10
N HIS A 3 11.69 79.42 -4.22
CA HIS A 3 11.84 78.01 -4.59
C HIS A 3 13.33 77.76 -4.86
N ASN A 4 13.96 76.82 -4.15
CA ASN A 4 15.29 76.31 -4.49
C ASN A 4 15.12 75.06 -5.38
N PRO A 5 15.18 75.21 -6.73
CA PRO A 5 14.97 74.10 -7.65
C PRO A 5 16.03 73.00 -7.51
N GLU A 6 17.26 73.36 -7.14
CA GLU A 6 18.37 72.41 -6.96
C GLU A 6 18.12 71.40 -5.84
N ARG A 7 17.56 71.86 -4.71
CA ARG A 7 17.22 70.98 -3.58
C ARG A 7 16.12 69.98 -3.96
N ARG A 8 15.18 70.40 -4.82
CA ARG A 8 14.14 69.51 -5.35
C ARG A 8 14.70 68.51 -6.34
N ALA A 9 15.60 68.93 -7.22
CA ALA A 9 16.28 68.03 -8.17
C ALA A 9 17.07 66.94 -7.44
N TRP A 10 17.83 67.30 -6.40
CA TRP A 10 18.56 66.34 -5.57
C TRP A 10 17.63 65.40 -4.80
N ALA A 11 16.54 65.90 -4.21
CA ALA A 11 15.56 65.06 -3.53
C ALA A 11 14.93 64.03 -4.48
N ILE A 12 14.57 64.44 -5.70
CA ILE A 12 14.02 63.55 -6.72
C ILE A 12 15.06 62.48 -7.12
N LEU A 13 16.30 62.87 -7.38
CA LEU A 13 17.34 61.94 -7.83
C LEU A 13 17.69 60.91 -6.75
N VAL A 14 17.81 61.33 -5.48
CA VAL A 14 18.02 60.41 -4.35
C VAL A 14 16.82 59.49 -4.16
N SER A 15 15.59 60.00 -4.26
CA SER A 15 14.39 59.15 -4.17
C SER A 15 14.32 58.12 -5.30
N ALA A 16 14.65 58.52 -6.54
CA ALA A 16 14.63 57.62 -7.68
C ALA A 16 15.71 56.54 -7.55
N PHE A 17 16.92 56.92 -7.10
CA PHE A 17 18.00 55.98 -6.82
C PHE A 17 17.64 55.01 -5.70
N ALA A 18 17.09 55.50 -4.59
CA ALA A 18 16.64 54.66 -3.48
C ALA A 18 15.55 53.68 -3.93
N THR A 19 14.54 54.15 -4.68
CA THR A 19 13.50 53.30 -5.26
C THR A 19 14.09 52.25 -6.19
N PHE A 20 15.04 52.63 -7.06
CA PHE A 20 15.72 51.70 -7.96
C PHE A 20 16.49 50.62 -7.19
N CYS A 21 17.31 50.99 -6.20
CA CYS A 21 18.04 50.02 -5.38
C CYS A 21 17.09 49.11 -4.61
N THR A 22 15.98 49.66 -4.10
CA THR A 22 14.96 48.88 -3.37
C THR A 22 14.30 47.86 -4.29
N LEU A 23 13.91 48.25 -5.51
CA LEU A 23 13.33 47.33 -6.49
C LEU A 23 14.35 46.28 -6.99
N ALA A 24 15.60 46.69 -7.18
CA ALA A 24 16.66 45.78 -7.63
C ALA A 24 16.97 44.67 -6.61
N VAL A 25 16.71 44.88 -5.32
CA VAL A 25 16.86 43.87 -4.27
C VAL A 25 15.55 43.15 -4.00
N LEU A 26 14.44 43.87 -3.84
CA LEU A 26 13.16 43.27 -3.47
C LEU A 26 12.61 42.38 -4.58
N CYS A 27 12.69 42.77 -5.86
CA CYS A 27 12.10 41.95 -6.93
C CYS A 27 12.78 40.57 -7.05
N PRO A 28 14.12 40.44 -7.12
CA PRO A 28 14.75 39.12 -7.12
C PRO A 28 14.50 38.34 -5.83
N ALA A 29 14.50 39.02 -4.68
CA ALA A 29 14.26 38.37 -3.39
C ALA A 29 12.84 37.81 -3.29
N THR A 30 11.81 38.55 -3.73
CA THR A 30 10.43 38.07 -3.73
C THR A 30 10.19 36.98 -4.76
N ILE A 31 10.80 37.06 -5.95
CA ILE A 31 10.74 36.00 -6.96
C ILE A 31 11.39 34.73 -6.44
N TYR A 32 12.59 34.84 -5.86
CA TYR A 32 13.29 33.70 -5.27
C TYR A 32 12.48 33.07 -4.14
N TRP A 33 11.96 33.90 -3.22
CA TRP A 33 11.10 33.43 -2.14
C TRP A 33 9.83 32.73 -2.68
N TYR A 34 9.19 33.28 -3.71
CA TYR A 34 8.01 32.69 -4.34
C TYR A 34 8.33 31.32 -4.95
N ILE A 35 9.41 31.20 -5.73
CA ILE A 35 9.84 29.93 -6.35
C ILE A 35 10.13 28.88 -5.28
N MET A 36 10.72 29.28 -4.16
CA MET A 36 11.09 28.35 -3.09
C MET A 36 9.92 27.91 -2.21
N ASN A 37 8.85 28.71 -2.12
CA ASN A 37 7.81 28.50 -1.11
C ASN A 37 6.44 28.07 -1.65
N VAL A 38 6.17 28.27 -2.94
CA VAL A 38 4.86 27.95 -3.52
C VAL A 38 4.71 26.44 -3.69
N THR A 39 3.56 25.94 -3.23
CA THR A 39 3.17 24.54 -3.31
C THR A 39 1.87 24.40 -4.09
N ASP A 40 1.69 23.28 -4.77
CA ASP A 40 0.45 22.89 -5.42
C ASP A 40 -0.15 21.67 -4.69
N PRO A 41 -1.49 21.53 -4.63
CA PRO A 41 -2.12 20.36 -4.02
C PRO A 41 -1.87 19.12 -4.88
N ILE A 42 -1.63 17.98 -4.23
CA ILE A 42 -1.52 16.69 -4.91
C ILE A 42 -2.94 16.15 -5.13
N PRO A 43 -3.32 15.78 -6.36
CA PRO A 43 -4.56 15.06 -6.59
C PRO A 43 -4.56 13.74 -5.82
N VAL A 44 -5.63 13.50 -5.08
CA VAL A 44 -5.84 12.29 -4.30
C VAL A 44 -7.11 11.60 -4.76
N ASP A 45 -6.96 10.32 -5.10
CA ASP A 45 -8.06 9.49 -5.57
C ASP A 45 -8.37 8.43 -4.52
N LEU A 46 -9.62 8.34 -4.11
CA LEU A 46 -10.16 7.28 -3.27
C LEU A 46 -10.89 6.27 -4.17
N THR A 47 -10.49 5.01 -4.07
CA THR A 47 -11.16 3.90 -4.74
C THR A 47 -11.76 2.98 -3.68
N SER A 48 -13.07 2.74 -3.75
CA SER A 48 -13.68 1.64 -3.00
C SER A 48 -13.34 0.34 -3.70
N VAL A 49 -12.61 -0.54 -3.00
CA VAL A 49 -12.28 -1.86 -3.53
C VAL A 49 -13.31 -2.90 -3.14
N ARG A 50 -13.95 -2.69 -1.99
CA ARG A 50 -15.00 -3.57 -1.48
C ARG A 50 -15.96 -2.76 -0.64
N GLY A 51 -17.25 -3.02 -0.80
CA GLY A 51 -18.29 -2.42 0.03
C GLY A 51 -18.55 -0.94 -0.28
N ILE A 52 -19.03 -0.22 0.74
CA ILE A 52 -19.44 1.18 0.62
C ILE A 52 -18.55 2.01 1.53
N VAL A 53 -17.80 2.92 0.94
CA VAL A 53 -16.90 3.82 1.66
C VAL A 53 -17.58 5.18 1.76
N LEU A 54 -17.69 5.70 2.99
CA LEU A 54 -18.32 6.99 3.26
C LEU A 54 -17.26 8.09 3.25
N VAL A 55 -17.56 9.21 2.58
CA VAL A 55 -16.65 10.36 2.47
C VAL A 55 -17.39 11.63 2.85
N GLY A 56 -16.78 12.43 3.73
CA GLY A 56 -17.28 13.76 4.09
C GLY A 56 -16.90 14.17 5.49
N ASP A 57 -17.64 15.12 6.05
CA ASP A 57 -17.36 15.66 7.38
C ASP A 57 -18.30 15.00 8.41
N PRO A 58 -17.77 14.31 9.44
CA PRO A 58 -18.58 13.66 10.46
C PRO A 58 -19.43 14.65 11.29
N SER A 59 -19.10 15.95 11.26
CA SER A 59 -19.79 16.99 12.02
C SER A 59 -20.95 17.66 11.29
N THR A 60 -21.03 17.56 9.96
CA THR A 60 -22.07 18.23 9.16
C THR A 60 -22.95 17.24 8.40
N GLU A 61 -22.37 16.31 7.64
CA GLU A 61 -22.96 15.08 7.05
C GLU A 61 -21.93 14.49 6.05
N PHE A 62 -22.01 13.18 5.78
CA PHE A 62 -21.19 12.58 4.71
C PHE A 62 -21.64 13.11 3.34
N SER A 63 -20.68 13.68 2.61
CA SER A 63 -20.88 14.35 1.32
C SER A 63 -21.29 13.38 0.21
N PHE A 64 -20.66 12.20 0.16
CA PHE A 64 -20.93 11.16 -0.83
C PHE A 64 -20.40 9.79 -0.38
N SER A 65 -20.69 8.76 -1.16
CA SER A 65 -20.16 7.40 -0.94
C SER A 65 -19.53 6.86 -2.21
N ALA A 66 -18.45 6.10 -2.06
CA ALA A 66 -17.84 5.32 -3.14
C ALA A 66 -18.24 3.85 -2.98
N THR A 67 -18.83 3.28 -4.04
CA THR A 67 -19.20 1.86 -4.08
C THR A 67 -18.14 1.04 -4.81
N ASP A 68 -18.16 -0.29 -4.66
CA ASP A 68 -17.22 -1.24 -5.28
C ASP A 68 -16.79 -0.86 -6.72
N GLY A 69 -15.48 -0.64 -6.88
CA GLY A 69 -14.81 -0.30 -8.13
C GLY A 69 -14.91 1.18 -8.54
N GLN A 70 -15.61 2.01 -7.79
CA GLN A 70 -15.73 3.44 -8.07
C GLN A 70 -14.55 4.22 -7.49
N THR A 71 -13.96 5.08 -8.31
CA THR A 71 -12.97 6.08 -7.91
C THR A 71 -13.61 7.46 -7.82
N VAL A 72 -13.27 8.18 -6.76
CA VAL A 72 -13.73 9.54 -6.47
C VAL A 72 -12.54 10.39 -6.03
N SER A 73 -12.53 11.67 -6.39
CA SER A 73 -11.49 12.58 -5.93
C SER A 73 -11.77 12.95 -4.47
N LEU A 74 -10.72 12.93 -3.64
CA LEU A 74 -10.78 13.23 -2.22
C LEU A 74 -10.20 14.61 -1.96
N ASP A 75 -10.97 15.48 -1.29
CA ASP A 75 -10.51 16.81 -0.90
C ASP A 75 -9.83 16.78 0.48
N LEU A 76 -9.02 17.80 0.76
CA LEU A 76 -8.36 17.96 2.07
C LEU A 76 -9.40 18.22 3.17
N ASN A 77 -9.12 17.69 4.36
CA ASN A 77 -9.96 17.69 5.55
C ASN A 77 -11.25 16.89 5.43
N GLU A 78 -11.40 16.06 4.39
CA GLU A 78 -12.49 15.08 4.34
C GLU A 78 -12.15 13.84 5.18
N THR A 79 -13.15 13.31 5.88
CA THR A 79 -13.06 12.05 6.61
C THR A 79 -13.51 10.91 5.69
N VAL A 80 -12.71 9.86 5.64
CA VAL A 80 -13.05 8.61 4.96
C VAL A 80 -13.34 7.56 6.03
N SER A 81 -14.46 6.86 5.90
CA SER A 81 -14.87 5.82 6.84
C SER A 81 -15.31 4.55 6.12
N THR A 82 -14.95 3.41 6.70
CA THR A 82 -15.24 2.05 6.21
C THR A 82 -16.01 1.29 7.29
N ASP A 83 -17.00 0.49 6.90
CA ASP A 83 -17.66 -0.46 7.80
C ASP A 83 -16.83 -1.74 7.98
N ASP A 84 -17.33 -2.71 8.73
CA ASP A 84 -16.67 -3.98 9.06
C ASP A 84 -16.33 -4.87 7.85
N THR A 85 -16.96 -4.63 6.68
CA THR A 85 -16.76 -5.43 5.46
C THR A 85 -16.15 -4.68 4.29
N SER A 86 -16.05 -3.35 4.41
CA SER A 86 -15.58 -2.47 3.35
C SER A 86 -14.06 -2.32 3.36
N GLN A 87 -13.51 -2.03 2.19
CA GLN A 87 -12.09 -1.76 2.01
C GLN A 87 -11.91 -0.68 0.95
N ALA A 88 -10.98 0.24 1.23
CA ALA A 88 -10.69 1.34 0.34
C ALA A 88 -9.19 1.49 0.13
N ILE A 89 -8.82 2.07 -1.02
CA ILE A 89 -7.44 2.48 -1.29
C ILE A 89 -7.47 3.95 -1.68
N ILE A 90 -6.62 4.73 -1.03
CA ILE A 90 -6.28 6.09 -1.41
C ILE A 90 -4.97 6.03 -2.17
N THR A 91 -4.96 6.56 -3.38
CA THR A 91 -3.78 6.63 -4.24
C THR A 91 -3.39 8.09 -4.40
N PHE A 92 -2.12 8.36 -4.17
CA PHE A 92 -1.53 9.68 -4.35
C PHE A 92 -0.80 9.71 -5.70
N THR A 93 -0.69 10.89 -6.30
CA THR A 93 -0.03 11.04 -7.62
C THR A 93 1.47 10.76 -7.58
N ASP A 94 2.06 10.60 -6.38
CA ASP A 94 3.47 10.31 -6.17
C ASP A 94 3.80 8.82 -6.01
N ASP A 95 2.87 7.93 -6.37
CA ASP A 95 2.91 6.47 -6.20
C ASP A 95 2.80 5.98 -4.74
N SER A 96 2.60 6.89 -3.78
CA SER A 96 2.25 6.51 -2.42
C SER A 96 0.79 6.02 -2.38
N SER A 97 0.49 5.12 -1.45
CA SER A 97 -0.88 4.65 -1.24
C SER A 97 -1.20 4.38 0.22
N LEU A 98 -2.48 4.51 0.57
CA LEU A 98 -3.01 4.19 1.87
C LEU A 98 -4.23 3.29 1.72
N THR A 99 -4.15 2.09 2.28
CA THR A 99 -5.24 1.13 2.32
C THR A 99 -5.97 1.23 3.63
N LEU A 100 -7.28 1.32 3.59
CA LEU A 100 -8.17 1.30 4.73
C LEU A 100 -8.85 -0.07 4.78
N TYR A 101 -8.72 -0.77 5.91
CA TYR A 101 -9.44 -2.01 6.19
C TYR A 101 -10.77 -1.72 6.85
N GLY A 102 -11.54 -2.77 7.18
CA GLY A 102 -12.82 -2.58 7.86
C GLY A 102 -12.69 -1.85 9.20
N ASP A 103 -13.77 -1.19 9.61
CA ASP A 103 -13.87 -0.38 10.83
C ASP A 103 -12.77 0.70 10.94
N THR A 104 -12.39 1.32 9.82
CA THR A 104 -11.33 2.33 9.76
C THR A 104 -11.89 3.71 9.44
N SER A 105 -11.44 4.71 10.21
CA SER A 105 -11.75 6.12 9.99
C SER A 105 -10.47 6.97 9.95
N ILE A 106 -10.30 7.73 8.87
CA ILE A 106 -9.16 8.64 8.68
C ILE A 106 -9.61 10.02 8.24
N THR A 107 -8.73 11.01 8.35
CA THR A 107 -8.88 12.34 7.75
C THR A 107 -7.61 12.70 6.98
N LEU A 108 -7.75 13.13 5.73
CA LEU A 108 -6.61 13.60 4.94
C LEU A 108 -6.35 15.07 5.26
N SER A 109 -5.34 15.35 6.10
CA SER A 109 -5.05 16.71 6.54
C SER A 109 -4.19 17.49 5.56
N MET A 110 -3.26 16.83 4.87
CA MET A 110 -2.36 17.50 3.92
C MET A 110 -1.92 16.56 2.79
N ALA A 111 -1.91 17.09 1.56
CA ALA A 111 -1.30 16.45 0.39
C ALA A 111 -0.84 17.55 -0.58
N ARG A 112 0.46 17.88 -0.56
CA ARG A 112 1.01 18.98 -1.37
C ARG A 112 2.43 18.72 -1.81
N GLU A 113 2.80 19.31 -2.94
CA GLU A 113 4.17 19.25 -3.47
C GLU A 113 4.69 20.65 -3.85
N PRO A 114 6.01 20.85 -3.92
CA PRO A 114 6.58 22.09 -4.40
C PRO A 114 6.24 22.32 -5.87
N ARG A 115 5.73 23.51 -6.19
CA ARG A 115 5.34 23.86 -7.57
C ARG A 115 6.51 23.91 -8.55
N PHE A 116 7.70 24.21 -8.05
CA PHE A 116 8.91 24.38 -8.85
C PHE A 116 9.98 23.43 -8.34
N GLY A 117 10.59 22.63 -9.23
CA GLY A 117 11.68 21.72 -8.88
C GLY A 117 12.98 22.38 -8.40
N PHE A 118 13.04 23.71 -8.36
CA PHE A 118 14.12 24.46 -7.69
C PHE A 118 13.90 24.60 -6.17
N SER A 119 12.70 24.31 -5.67
CA SER A 119 12.41 24.34 -4.24
C SER A 119 13.05 23.14 -3.54
N ASN A 120 13.59 23.36 -2.35
CA ASN A 120 14.12 22.31 -1.48
C ASN A 120 13.08 21.84 -0.44
N ARG A 121 11.79 22.12 -0.66
CA ARG A 121 10.73 21.63 0.22
C ARG A 121 10.42 20.17 -0.11
N PRO A 122 10.16 19.34 0.90
CA PRO A 122 9.68 18.00 0.64
C PRO A 122 8.25 18.03 0.10
N THR A 123 7.86 16.94 -0.53
CA THR A 123 6.45 16.62 -0.70
C THR A 123 5.90 16.17 0.63
N GLU A 124 4.71 16.66 1.00
CA GLU A 124 4.11 16.41 2.30
C GLU A 124 2.77 15.71 2.13
N ILE A 125 2.65 14.54 2.77
CA ILE A 125 1.40 13.78 2.92
C ILE A 125 1.20 13.59 4.42
N VAL A 126 0.09 14.09 4.96
CA VAL A 126 -0.26 13.97 6.37
C VAL A 126 -1.66 13.40 6.48
N VAL A 127 -1.76 12.25 7.16
CA VAL A 127 -3.02 11.53 7.36
C VAL A 127 -3.27 11.32 8.85
N ASP A 128 -4.44 11.75 9.31
CA ASP A 128 -4.91 11.45 10.66
C ASP A 128 -5.70 10.13 10.67
N VAL A 129 -5.22 9.12 11.38
CA VAL A 129 -5.91 7.85 11.59
C VAL A 129 -6.57 7.87 12.96
N LYS A 130 -7.90 7.96 12.98
CA LYS A 130 -8.68 8.08 14.22
C LYS A 130 -8.89 6.72 14.88
N GLU A 131 -9.24 5.72 14.08
CA GLU A 131 -9.49 4.35 14.51
C GLU A 131 -9.36 3.37 13.34
N GLY A 132 -9.20 2.10 13.66
CA GLY A 132 -9.13 1.00 12.72
C GLY A 132 -7.70 0.76 12.23
N ARG A 133 -7.59 0.19 11.04
CA ARG A 133 -6.31 -0.31 10.52
C ARG A 133 -6.05 0.22 9.13
N VAL A 134 -4.86 0.81 8.98
CA VAL A 134 -4.37 1.26 7.70
C VAL A 134 -3.06 0.57 7.33
N ARG A 135 -2.87 0.38 6.02
CA ARG A 135 -1.56 0.03 5.45
C ARG A 135 -1.09 1.18 4.58
N ALA A 136 0.05 1.74 4.92
CA ALA A 136 0.67 2.81 4.14
C ALA A 136 1.84 2.23 3.35
N THR A 137 1.88 2.54 2.06
CA THR A 137 3.03 2.29 1.20
C THR A 137 3.56 3.64 0.75
N ALA A 138 4.74 4.00 1.26
CA ALA A 138 5.41 5.25 0.92
C ALA A 138 6.27 5.05 -0.33
N SER A 139 6.09 5.94 -1.30
CA SER A 139 6.76 5.84 -2.60
C SER A 139 8.27 5.75 -2.49
N ARG A 140 8.87 4.83 -3.25
CA ARG A 140 10.34 4.68 -3.36
C ARG A 140 10.95 5.60 -4.41
N SER A 141 10.13 6.20 -5.28
CA SER A 141 10.61 7.04 -6.38
C SER A 141 10.97 8.46 -5.91
N ARG A 142 10.67 8.81 -4.65
CA ARG A 142 10.77 10.18 -4.11
C ARG A 142 11.63 10.21 -2.85
N GLU A 143 12.83 10.77 -2.95
CA GLU A 143 13.77 10.88 -1.82
C GLU A 143 13.35 11.95 -0.80
N ASP A 144 12.67 13.01 -1.24
CA ASP A 144 12.20 14.12 -0.39
C ASP A 144 10.70 14.00 -0.04
N LEU A 145 10.22 12.79 0.27
CA LEU A 145 8.84 12.56 0.73
C LEU A 145 8.77 12.62 2.25
N LEU A 146 7.89 13.46 2.78
CA LEU A 146 7.49 13.49 4.18
C LEU A 146 6.08 12.91 4.26
N PHE A 147 5.99 11.61 4.56
CA PHE A 147 4.73 10.91 4.76
C PHE A 147 4.54 10.67 6.26
N ASP A 148 3.66 11.45 6.87
CA ASP A 148 3.33 11.41 8.30
C ASP A 148 1.94 10.82 8.54
N ILE A 149 1.87 9.87 9.48
CA ILE A 149 0.62 9.32 10.01
C ILE A 149 0.46 9.79 11.44
N GLN A 150 -0.58 10.57 11.67
CA GLN A 150 -0.95 11.08 12.98
C GLN A 150 -2.05 10.20 13.57
N THR A 151 -1.88 9.78 14.82
CA THR A 151 -2.85 9.00 15.58
C THR A 151 -3.07 9.68 16.93
N PRO A 152 -4.15 9.34 17.67
CA PRO A 152 -4.35 9.88 19.02
C PRO A 152 -3.18 9.67 19.97
N ASN A 153 -2.37 8.63 19.75
CA ASN A 153 -1.28 8.23 20.64
C ASN A 153 0.12 8.45 20.07
N ALA A 154 0.29 8.79 18.79
CA ALA A 154 1.61 8.89 18.16
C ALA A 154 1.59 9.66 16.84
N GLU A 155 2.72 10.33 16.56
CA GLU A 155 3.11 10.82 15.23
C GLU A 155 4.11 9.83 14.63
N ILE A 156 3.91 9.45 13.37
CA ILE A 156 4.63 8.34 12.72
C ILE A 156 5.14 8.84 11.38
N LEU A 157 6.42 9.17 11.33
CA LEU A 157 7.09 9.56 10.10
C LEU A 157 7.60 8.31 9.36
N LEU A 158 7.14 8.14 8.12
CA LEU A 158 7.45 6.98 7.29
C LEU A 158 8.55 7.31 6.28
N ASP A 159 9.62 6.51 6.27
CA ASP A 159 10.55 6.48 5.14
C ASP A 159 9.93 5.69 3.96
N GLN A 160 10.66 5.54 2.87
CA GLN A 160 10.26 4.70 1.74
C GLN A 160 10.06 3.24 2.17
N GLY A 161 8.86 2.68 1.94
CA GLY A 161 8.56 1.37 2.50
C GLY A 161 7.09 1.00 2.60
N SER A 162 6.79 0.01 3.44
CA SER A 162 5.43 -0.45 3.71
C SER A 162 5.23 -0.66 5.21
N TYR A 163 4.14 -0.11 5.74
CA TYR A 163 3.88 0.02 7.16
C TYR A 163 2.44 -0.34 7.49
N SER A 164 2.25 -0.95 8.66
CA SER A 164 0.93 -1.25 9.22
C SER A 164 0.72 -0.35 10.42
N VAL A 165 -0.39 0.39 10.46
CA VAL A 165 -0.79 1.18 11.63
C VAL A 165 -2.18 0.74 12.04
N GLU A 166 -2.32 0.28 13.28
CA GLU A 166 -3.58 -0.14 13.86
C GLU A 166 -3.87 0.71 15.09
N VAL A 167 -5.03 1.36 15.10
CA VAL A 167 -5.44 2.33 16.11
C VAL A 167 -6.74 1.86 16.73
N ASN A 168 -6.76 1.79 18.05
CA ASN A 168 -7.99 1.65 18.82
C ASN A 168 -8.05 2.76 19.89
N GLU A 169 -9.09 2.73 20.72
CA GLU A 169 -9.32 3.76 21.76
C GLU A 169 -8.16 3.92 22.75
N ALA A 170 -7.32 2.89 22.94
CA ALA A 170 -6.30 2.86 23.99
C ALA A 170 -4.86 2.86 23.48
N ILE A 171 -4.63 2.28 22.30
CA ILE A 171 -3.29 2.05 21.77
C ILE A 171 -3.20 2.30 20.25
N THR A 172 -2.03 2.70 19.82
CA THR A 172 -1.57 2.69 18.43
C THR A 172 -0.49 1.63 18.29
N GLN A 173 -0.69 0.62 17.45
CA GLN A 173 0.35 -0.33 17.07
C GLN A 173 0.92 0.06 15.71
N VAL A 174 2.24 0.22 15.64
CA VAL A 174 2.98 0.51 14.41
C VAL A 174 3.86 -0.67 14.10
N THR A 175 3.87 -1.11 12.84
CA THR A 175 4.70 -2.22 12.37
C THR A 175 5.39 -1.83 11.06
N THR A 176 6.72 -1.87 11.07
CA THR A 176 7.55 -1.59 9.90
C THR A 176 7.82 -2.88 9.15
N ARG A 177 7.15 -3.09 8.00
CA ARG A 177 7.31 -4.31 7.19
C ARG A 177 8.50 -4.19 6.24
N LEU A 178 8.67 -3.00 5.69
CA LEU A 178 9.77 -2.63 4.82
C LEU A 178 10.07 -1.14 5.03
N GLY A 179 11.35 -0.77 5.04
CA GLY A 179 11.78 0.60 5.31
C GLY A 179 12.06 0.84 6.79
N GLN A 180 11.91 2.08 7.21
CA GLN A 180 12.14 2.56 8.57
C GLN A 180 11.05 3.57 8.92
N ALA A 181 10.58 3.57 10.16
CA ALA A 181 9.61 4.56 10.63
C ALA A 181 10.09 5.18 11.95
N ASP A 182 9.98 6.49 12.06
CA ASP A 182 10.24 7.20 13.31
C ASP A 182 8.91 7.47 14.02
N VAL A 183 8.73 6.86 15.18
CA VAL A 183 7.52 6.95 16.00
C VAL A 183 7.78 7.89 17.16
N THR A 184 6.95 8.92 17.29
CA THR A 184 7.07 9.95 18.32
C THR A 184 5.80 10.00 19.18
N ASN A 185 5.97 9.99 20.50
CA ASN A 185 4.91 10.24 21.48
C ASN A 185 5.40 11.33 22.45
N GLY A 186 4.82 12.53 22.34
CA GLY A 186 5.23 13.66 23.15
C GLY A 186 6.69 14.07 22.91
N SER A 187 7.56 13.83 23.87
CA SER A 187 9.01 14.11 23.77
C SER A 187 9.85 12.88 23.43
N ASP A 188 9.26 11.68 23.51
CA ASP A 188 9.96 10.43 23.28
C ASP A 188 9.84 10.08 21.80
N SER A 189 10.95 9.63 21.21
CA SER A 189 11.01 9.21 19.81
C SER A 189 11.82 7.94 19.70
N ILE A 190 11.37 7.03 18.84
CA ILE A 190 12.05 5.77 18.56
C ILE A 190 11.95 5.43 17.08
N THR A 191 13.07 4.95 16.55
CA THR A 191 13.14 4.46 15.18
C THR A 191 12.83 2.97 15.16
N LEU A 192 11.87 2.57 14.34
CA LEU A 192 11.54 1.18 14.04
C LEU A 192 12.25 0.74 12.77
N ALA A 193 13.11 -0.26 12.88
CA ALA A 193 13.72 -0.93 11.75
C ALA A 193 12.74 -1.89 11.06
N GLN A 194 13.15 -2.40 9.90
CA GLN A 194 12.41 -3.45 9.21
C GLN A 194 12.21 -4.68 10.11
N GLY A 195 10.97 -5.15 10.19
CA GLY A 195 10.62 -6.29 11.03
C GLY A 195 10.50 -5.94 12.50
N GLU A 196 10.38 -4.67 12.86
CA GLU A 196 10.08 -4.22 14.21
C GLU A 196 8.67 -3.64 14.32
N ARG A 197 8.09 -3.75 15.51
CA ARG A 197 6.82 -3.15 15.89
C ARG A 197 6.93 -2.49 17.25
N ILE A 198 6.03 -1.54 17.48
CA ILE A 198 5.82 -0.93 18.79
C ILE A 198 4.34 -0.76 19.06
N ILE A 199 3.99 -0.82 20.35
CA ILE A 199 2.66 -0.50 20.84
C ILE A 199 2.80 0.78 21.67
N VAL A 200 2.07 1.81 21.28
CA VAL A 200 2.08 3.13 21.90
C VAL A 200 0.74 3.37 22.57
N GLY A 201 0.73 3.52 23.89
CA GLY A 201 -0.46 3.91 24.64
C GLY A 201 -0.51 5.42 24.90
N ALA A 202 -1.69 5.91 25.29
CA ALA A 202 -1.87 7.29 25.72
C ALA A 202 -0.97 7.62 26.93
N ASP A 203 -0.12 8.65 26.80
CA ASP A 203 0.77 9.17 27.86
C ASP A 203 1.72 8.13 28.50
N THR A 204 2.01 7.02 27.81
CA THR A 204 3.01 6.04 28.24
C THR A 204 4.34 6.25 27.50
N PRO A 205 5.49 6.20 28.19
CA PRO A 205 6.79 6.21 27.53
C PRO A 205 6.90 5.11 26.49
N LEU A 206 7.60 5.39 25.40
CA LEU A 206 7.84 4.40 24.35
C LEU A 206 8.62 3.21 24.92
N SER A 207 8.14 2.00 24.67
CA SER A 207 8.87 0.77 24.98
C SER A 207 9.96 0.53 23.95
N GLU A 208 10.89 -0.39 24.24
CA GLU A 208 11.79 -0.90 23.20
C GLU A 208 10.97 -1.54 22.06
N PRO A 209 11.44 -1.46 20.81
CA PRO A 209 10.79 -2.11 19.68
C PRO A 209 10.78 -3.61 19.93
N LEU A 210 9.63 -4.22 19.67
CA LEU A 210 9.49 -5.67 19.66
C LEU A 210 9.77 -6.14 18.23
N PRO A 211 10.30 -7.36 18.04
CA PRO A 211 10.25 -7.98 16.73
C PRO A 211 8.78 -8.01 16.28
N ALA A 212 8.52 -7.39 15.13
CA ALA A 212 7.33 -7.66 14.37
C ALA A 212 7.40 -9.09 13.84
N ALA A 213 6.23 -9.59 13.43
CA ALA A 213 6.08 -10.88 12.79
C ALA A 213 7.33 -11.34 12.03
N GLN A 214 7.87 -12.51 12.36
CA GLN A 214 8.92 -13.13 11.58
C GLN A 214 8.38 -13.38 10.18
N ASN A 215 8.98 -12.74 9.17
CA ASN A 215 8.74 -13.16 7.80
C ASN A 215 9.42 -14.49 7.56
N LEU A 216 8.63 -15.47 7.14
CA LEU A 216 9.08 -16.82 6.88
C LEU A 216 9.60 -17.00 5.46
N LEU A 217 9.45 -15.97 4.60
CA LEU A 217 9.96 -15.97 3.23
C LEU A 217 11.39 -15.44 3.17
N ALA A 218 12.19 -16.03 2.28
CA ALA A 218 13.57 -15.61 2.03
C ALA A 218 13.67 -14.40 1.08
N ASP A 219 12.72 -14.28 0.16
CA ASP A 219 12.57 -13.13 -0.74
C ASP A 219 11.10 -12.70 -0.77
N SER A 220 10.88 -11.40 -0.61
CA SER A 220 9.57 -10.77 -0.45
C SER A 220 9.34 -9.61 -1.39
N VAL A 221 10.41 -9.12 -2.03
CA VAL A 221 10.42 -7.88 -2.81
C VAL A 221 10.96 -8.09 -4.23
N PHE A 222 11.35 -9.31 -4.59
CA PHE A 222 11.78 -9.69 -5.93
C PHE A 222 12.99 -8.88 -6.43
N THR A 223 13.92 -8.55 -5.54
CA THR A 223 15.13 -7.76 -5.89
C THR A 223 16.29 -8.62 -6.39
N GLU A 224 16.28 -9.91 -6.08
CA GLU A 224 17.30 -10.89 -6.52
C GLU A 224 16.84 -11.60 -7.80
N ASN A 225 17.71 -12.42 -8.39
CA ASN A 225 17.30 -13.25 -9.52
C ASN A 225 16.26 -14.29 -9.06
N LEU A 226 15.15 -14.40 -9.79
CA LEU A 226 13.99 -15.21 -9.39
C LEU A 226 14.36 -16.67 -9.07
N GLU A 227 15.24 -17.27 -9.88
CA GLU A 227 15.65 -18.67 -9.73
C GLU A 227 16.58 -18.94 -8.53
N GLU A 228 17.08 -17.91 -7.83
CA GLU A 228 17.93 -18.08 -6.64
C GLU A 228 17.11 -18.43 -5.39
N THR A 229 15.91 -17.85 -5.28
CA THR A 229 15.05 -17.96 -4.09
C THR A 229 13.70 -18.60 -4.39
N TRP A 230 13.30 -18.72 -5.65
CA TRP A 230 12.05 -19.31 -6.09
C TRP A 230 12.24 -20.39 -7.16
N GLU A 231 11.52 -21.50 -7.04
CA GLU A 231 11.42 -22.52 -8.09
C GLU A 231 10.30 -22.14 -9.07
N ILE A 232 10.64 -21.96 -10.35
CA ILE A 232 9.67 -21.67 -11.41
C ILE A 232 9.14 -22.97 -12.02
N TYR A 233 7.83 -23.09 -12.15
CA TYR A 233 7.20 -24.22 -12.85
C TYR A 233 6.14 -23.74 -13.85
N ARG A 234 5.84 -24.59 -14.85
CA ARG A 234 4.89 -24.31 -15.93
C ARG A 234 4.08 -25.55 -16.27
N LEU A 235 2.79 -25.38 -16.47
CA LEU A 235 1.86 -26.41 -16.99
C LEU A 235 1.17 -25.84 -18.23
N THR A 236 1.73 -26.12 -19.41
CA THR A 236 1.13 -25.77 -20.70
C THR A 236 0.83 -27.05 -21.48
N PRO A 237 -0.45 -27.33 -21.83
CA PRO A 237 -0.83 -28.62 -22.41
C PRO A 237 -0.41 -28.76 -23.88
N ILE A 238 -0.11 -27.65 -24.57
CA ILE A 238 0.19 -27.59 -26.00
C ILE A 238 1.14 -26.43 -26.33
N GLU A 239 1.80 -26.50 -27.49
CA GLU A 239 2.81 -25.51 -27.94
C GLU A 239 2.24 -24.15 -28.37
N SER A 240 0.91 -24.02 -28.54
CA SER A 240 0.29 -22.76 -28.97
C SER A 240 0.05 -21.75 -27.85
N ILE A 241 0.56 -22.02 -26.64
CA ILE A 241 0.50 -21.13 -25.48
C ILE A 241 1.90 -20.96 -24.93
N THR A 242 2.25 -19.73 -24.60
CA THR A 242 3.48 -19.40 -23.90
C THR A 242 3.13 -18.79 -22.55
N ALA A 243 3.51 -19.47 -21.46
CA ALA A 243 3.31 -18.98 -20.10
C ALA A 243 4.67 -18.66 -19.44
N THR A 244 4.80 -17.45 -18.89
CA THR A 244 6.05 -16.90 -18.35
C THR A 244 5.87 -16.39 -16.93
N ALA A 245 6.88 -16.61 -16.10
CA ALA A 245 7.06 -16.00 -14.78
C ALA A 245 8.44 -15.37 -14.75
N ASP A 246 8.48 -14.05 -14.62
CA ASP A 246 9.71 -13.27 -14.65
C ASP A 246 9.59 -12.08 -13.71
N ILE A 247 10.74 -11.55 -13.27
CA ILE A 247 10.79 -10.28 -12.54
C ILE A 247 10.87 -9.15 -13.55
N THR A 248 9.96 -8.19 -13.44
CA THR A 248 9.95 -6.97 -14.26
C THR A 248 9.98 -5.74 -13.39
N ILE A 249 10.44 -4.61 -13.92
CA ILE A 249 10.35 -3.32 -13.23
C ILE A 249 9.06 -2.63 -13.66
N PHE A 250 8.18 -2.35 -12.70
CA PHE A 250 6.97 -1.55 -12.87
C PHE A 250 7.06 -0.34 -11.94
N GLU A 251 6.94 0.88 -12.49
CA GLU A 251 7.02 2.14 -11.69
C GLU A 251 8.24 2.19 -10.75
N ASN A 252 9.41 1.78 -11.26
CA ASN A 252 10.67 1.73 -10.52
C ASN A 252 10.71 0.71 -9.36
N GLN A 253 9.75 -0.23 -9.30
CA GLN A 253 9.68 -1.31 -8.34
C GLN A 253 9.80 -2.68 -9.03
N PRO A 254 10.62 -3.61 -8.52
CA PRO A 254 10.61 -5.00 -8.98
C PRO A 254 9.30 -5.70 -8.60
N VAL A 255 8.70 -6.38 -9.57
CA VAL A 255 7.45 -7.14 -9.41
C VAL A 255 7.55 -8.47 -10.12
N LEU A 256 6.93 -9.51 -9.54
CA LEU A 256 6.75 -10.79 -10.21
C LEU A 256 5.61 -10.65 -11.22
N THR A 257 5.91 -10.86 -12.51
CA THR A 257 4.91 -10.85 -13.58
C THR A 257 4.63 -12.27 -14.04
N LEU A 258 3.36 -12.66 -13.99
CA LEU A 258 2.84 -13.94 -14.47
C LEU A 258 1.97 -13.68 -15.71
N ARG A 259 2.28 -14.36 -16.81
CA ARG A 259 1.63 -14.07 -18.09
C ARG A 259 1.42 -15.33 -18.92
N SER A 260 0.30 -15.41 -19.61
CA SER A 260 -0.01 -16.42 -20.62
C SER A 260 -0.51 -15.74 -21.89
N GLU A 261 0.14 -16.05 -23.02
CA GLU A 261 -0.18 -15.53 -24.35
C GLU A 261 -0.34 -16.67 -25.36
N GLY A 262 -1.12 -16.44 -26.42
CA GLY A 262 -1.29 -17.39 -27.52
C GLY A 262 -2.75 -17.63 -27.86
N GLN A 263 -3.12 -18.90 -28.00
CA GLN A 263 -4.50 -19.28 -28.29
C GLN A 263 -5.38 -19.20 -27.03
N ASP A 264 -6.45 -18.42 -27.10
CA ASP A 264 -7.45 -18.30 -26.03
C ASP A 264 -8.29 -19.58 -25.86
N ASN A 265 -9.00 -19.69 -24.74
CA ASN A 265 -9.84 -20.83 -24.37
C ASN A 265 -9.08 -22.15 -24.17
N ILE A 266 -7.82 -22.06 -23.71
CA ILE A 266 -6.99 -23.21 -23.39
C ILE A 266 -6.29 -22.99 -22.06
N HIS A 267 -6.42 -23.96 -21.16
CA HIS A 267 -5.82 -23.91 -19.83
C HIS A 267 -4.30 -23.80 -19.90
N SER A 268 -3.74 -22.94 -19.07
CA SER A 268 -2.32 -22.78 -18.82
C SER A 268 -2.08 -22.34 -17.39
N GLU A 269 -0.98 -22.80 -16.81
CA GLU A 269 -0.57 -22.38 -15.48
C GLU A 269 0.93 -22.10 -15.45
N VAL A 270 1.31 -21.02 -14.77
CA VAL A 270 2.69 -20.67 -14.49
C VAL A 270 2.78 -20.08 -13.10
N GLY A 271 3.87 -20.38 -12.39
CA GLY A 271 4.06 -19.84 -11.06
C GLY A 271 5.42 -20.11 -10.49
N VAL A 272 5.56 -19.67 -9.26
CA VAL A 272 6.78 -19.76 -8.46
C VAL A 272 6.46 -20.38 -7.11
N ILE A 273 7.39 -21.18 -6.60
CA ILE A 273 7.28 -21.87 -5.31
C ILE A 273 8.51 -21.52 -4.48
N GLN A 274 8.30 -21.14 -3.22
CA GLN A 274 9.38 -21.01 -2.24
C GLN A 274 9.12 -21.97 -1.09
N GLU A 275 10.10 -22.84 -0.86
CA GLU A 275 10.14 -23.73 0.28
C GLU A 275 10.40 -22.93 1.57
N VAL A 276 9.51 -23.06 2.54
CA VAL A 276 9.56 -22.35 3.83
C VAL A 276 10.09 -23.28 4.92
N ASN A 277 9.58 -24.51 4.98
CA ASN A 277 10.03 -25.56 5.89
C ASN A 277 10.18 -25.13 7.37
N LYS A 278 9.11 -24.55 7.92
CA LYS A 278 9.11 -23.94 9.25
C LYS A 278 7.99 -24.48 10.14
N ASP A 279 8.36 -24.84 11.38
CA ASP A 279 7.39 -25.10 12.44
C ASP A 279 6.80 -23.78 12.94
N VAL A 280 5.47 -23.71 13.02
CA VAL A 280 4.73 -22.49 13.36
C VAL A 280 3.86 -22.64 14.61
N ARG A 281 4.01 -23.73 15.36
CA ARG A 281 3.15 -24.03 16.53
C ARG A 281 3.33 -23.06 17.69
N ASP A 282 4.51 -22.44 17.78
CA ASP A 282 4.87 -21.51 18.86
C ASP A 282 4.38 -20.08 18.58
N PHE A 283 3.84 -19.80 17.39
CA PHE A 283 3.29 -18.50 17.03
C PHE A 283 1.79 -18.40 17.36
N GLN A 284 1.33 -17.18 17.63
CA GLN A 284 -0.08 -16.82 17.82
C GLN A 284 -0.76 -16.38 16.51
N SER A 285 0.00 -15.86 15.55
CA SER A 285 -0.52 -15.40 14.26
C SER A 285 0.31 -15.95 13.10
N LEU A 286 -0.38 -16.31 12.00
CA LEU A 286 0.25 -16.58 10.70
C LEU A 286 -0.63 -15.99 9.59
N ARG A 287 -0.08 -15.07 8.80
CA ARG A 287 -0.83 -14.37 7.75
C ARG A 287 -0.01 -14.22 6.47
N VAL A 288 -0.68 -14.31 5.33
CA VAL A 288 -0.12 -14.02 4.01
C VAL A 288 -0.46 -12.58 3.65
N PHE A 289 0.54 -11.83 3.20
CA PHE A 289 0.39 -10.49 2.66
C PHE A 289 0.90 -10.46 1.24
N ALA A 290 0.22 -9.75 0.35
CA ALA A 290 0.66 -9.54 -1.03
C ALA A 290 0.13 -8.20 -1.56
N GLU A 291 0.79 -7.62 -2.55
CA GLU A 291 0.21 -6.59 -3.40
C GLU A 291 -0.02 -7.22 -4.78
N VAL A 292 -1.25 -7.15 -5.26
CA VAL A 292 -1.74 -7.89 -6.44
C VAL A 292 -2.28 -6.90 -7.46
N ARG A 293 -1.88 -7.02 -8.72
CA ARG A 293 -2.40 -6.18 -9.81
C ARG A 293 -2.79 -7.04 -10.99
N LEU A 294 -4.03 -6.91 -11.44
CA LEU A 294 -4.54 -7.66 -12.60
C LEU A 294 -4.56 -6.79 -13.85
N ILE A 295 -3.99 -7.28 -14.94
CA ILE A 295 -3.85 -6.58 -16.23
C ILE A 295 -4.76 -7.22 -17.27
N GLU A 296 -4.75 -8.55 -17.37
CA GLU A 296 -5.56 -9.31 -18.32
C GLU A 296 -6.08 -10.61 -17.73
N GLN A 297 -7.30 -10.97 -18.12
CA GLN A 297 -8.05 -12.17 -17.74
C GLN A 297 -9.11 -12.41 -18.82
N THR A 298 -9.03 -13.52 -19.55
CA THR A 298 -10.08 -13.93 -20.51
C THR A 298 -11.03 -14.99 -19.96
N LEU A 299 -10.59 -15.81 -18.99
CA LEU A 299 -11.44 -16.78 -18.29
C LEU A 299 -12.21 -16.07 -17.16
N PRO A 300 -13.54 -15.97 -17.20
CA PRO A 300 -14.30 -15.27 -16.16
C PRO A 300 -14.26 -15.98 -14.80
N GLY A 301 -14.24 -15.20 -13.72
CA GLY A 301 -14.15 -15.70 -12.35
C GLY A 301 -12.92 -16.57 -12.13
N GLY A 302 -13.15 -17.82 -11.71
CA GLY A 302 -12.13 -18.86 -11.55
C GLY A 302 -12.33 -20.07 -12.47
N GLY A 303 -13.04 -19.88 -13.59
CA GLY A 303 -13.60 -20.97 -14.38
C GLY A 303 -14.78 -21.68 -13.68
N GLN A 304 -15.32 -22.72 -14.31
CA GLN A 304 -16.54 -23.39 -13.82
C GLN A 304 -16.38 -23.95 -12.39
N LEU A 305 -15.17 -24.36 -12.02
CA LEU A 305 -14.86 -24.98 -10.74
C LEU A 305 -14.28 -24.00 -9.70
N GLY A 306 -14.03 -22.74 -10.05
CA GLY A 306 -13.43 -21.76 -9.14
C GLY A 306 -11.99 -22.11 -8.75
N SER A 307 -11.19 -22.59 -9.71
CA SER A 307 -9.82 -23.08 -9.48
C SER A 307 -8.75 -22.41 -10.35
N GLU A 308 -9.14 -21.52 -11.27
CA GLU A 308 -8.27 -20.94 -12.29
C GLU A 308 -8.36 -19.41 -12.25
N PHE A 309 -7.47 -18.78 -11.49
CA PHE A 309 -7.45 -17.32 -11.33
C PHE A 309 -6.16 -16.69 -11.88
N PRO A 310 -6.21 -15.46 -12.42
CA PRO A 310 -5.03 -14.69 -12.83
C PRO A 310 -3.94 -14.59 -11.77
N ILE A 311 -4.29 -14.60 -10.49
CA ILE A 311 -3.35 -14.82 -9.37
C ILE A 311 -4.02 -15.76 -8.36
N MET A 312 -3.24 -16.72 -7.88
CA MET A 312 -3.53 -17.61 -6.78
C MET A 312 -2.36 -17.63 -5.80
N LEU A 313 -2.70 -17.49 -4.52
CA LEU A 313 -1.80 -17.74 -3.40
C LEU A 313 -2.15 -19.11 -2.84
N ASN A 314 -1.15 -19.95 -2.68
CA ASN A 314 -1.29 -21.26 -2.04
C ASN A 314 -0.23 -21.43 -0.96
N VAL A 315 -0.67 -21.89 0.22
CA VAL A 315 0.24 -22.29 1.30
C VAL A 315 0.03 -23.77 1.54
N ALA A 316 1.06 -24.57 1.27
CA ALA A 316 1.09 -25.99 1.57
C ALA A 316 1.64 -26.20 2.99
N TYR A 317 0.93 -26.92 3.83
CA TYR A 317 1.30 -27.11 5.23
C TYR A 317 0.89 -28.48 5.77
N ARG A 318 1.40 -28.82 6.95
CA ARG A 318 0.89 -29.95 7.74
C ARG A 318 0.13 -29.45 8.94
N ASP A 319 -1.04 -30.03 9.19
CA ASP A 319 -1.83 -29.74 10.38
C ASP A 319 -1.21 -30.39 11.64
N VAL A 320 -1.83 -30.11 12.80
CA VAL A 320 -1.37 -30.63 14.11
C VAL A 320 -1.42 -32.16 14.21
N GLU A 321 -2.20 -32.83 13.36
CA GLU A 321 -2.29 -34.29 13.27
C GLU A 321 -1.27 -34.88 12.27
N GLY A 322 -0.57 -34.01 11.52
CA GLY A 322 0.42 -34.38 10.53
C GLY A 322 -0.14 -34.63 9.13
N ASN A 323 -1.41 -34.31 8.87
CA ASN A 323 -1.98 -34.42 7.53
C ASN A 323 -1.47 -33.28 6.66
N ASP A 324 -1.13 -33.56 5.40
CA ASP A 324 -0.87 -32.52 4.41
C ASP A 324 -2.19 -31.80 4.07
N ARG A 325 -2.11 -30.47 4.00
CA ARG A 325 -3.22 -29.55 3.76
C ARG A 325 -2.76 -28.42 2.85
N ASP A 326 -3.73 -27.79 2.22
CA ASP A 326 -3.55 -26.62 1.39
C ASP A 326 -4.49 -25.51 1.85
N TRP A 327 -3.98 -24.28 1.80
CA TRP A 327 -4.77 -23.07 1.86
C TRP A 327 -4.69 -22.39 0.49
N PHE A 328 -5.81 -21.90 -0.04
CA PHE A 328 -5.90 -21.23 -1.34
C PHE A 328 -6.62 -19.89 -1.24
N HIS A 329 -6.11 -18.90 -1.98
CA HIS A 329 -6.81 -17.65 -2.23
C HIS A 329 -6.59 -17.17 -3.67
N GLY A 330 -7.67 -16.91 -4.42
CA GLY A 330 -7.62 -16.49 -5.83
C GLY A 330 -8.15 -15.07 -6.07
N PHE A 331 -7.57 -14.36 -7.04
CA PHE A 331 -7.96 -12.99 -7.41
C PHE A 331 -8.45 -12.92 -8.85
N TYR A 332 -9.56 -12.24 -9.10
CA TYR A 332 -10.10 -12.00 -10.45
C TYR A 332 -10.71 -10.61 -10.60
N TYR A 333 -10.92 -10.13 -11.83
CA TYR A 333 -11.71 -8.93 -12.09
C TYR A 333 -12.93 -9.19 -12.98
N GLU A 334 -12.86 -10.20 -13.85
CA GLU A 334 -13.92 -10.52 -14.81
C GLU A 334 -15.06 -11.30 -14.10
N PRO A 335 -16.29 -10.76 -14.02
CA PRO A 335 -17.36 -11.40 -13.27
C PRO A 335 -17.72 -12.78 -13.83
N PRO A 336 -17.92 -13.81 -12.97
CA PRO A 336 -18.34 -15.12 -13.43
C PRO A 336 -19.80 -15.14 -13.92
N PRO A 337 -20.15 -16.05 -14.85
CA PRO A 337 -21.53 -16.50 -15.03
C PRO A 337 -22.13 -17.07 -13.73
N GLU A 338 -23.45 -16.96 -13.56
CA GLU A 338 -24.16 -17.43 -12.34
C GLU A 338 -23.90 -18.90 -11.99
N ASN A 339 -23.57 -19.74 -12.97
CA ASN A 339 -23.36 -21.18 -12.78
C ASN A 339 -21.92 -21.57 -12.44
N TYR A 340 -21.00 -20.60 -12.28
CA TYR A 340 -19.62 -20.86 -11.89
C TYR A 340 -19.50 -20.88 -10.38
N ILE A 341 -18.62 -21.74 -9.87
CA ILE A 341 -18.32 -21.82 -8.44
C ILE A 341 -17.30 -20.74 -8.08
N LEU A 342 -17.55 -20.02 -7.00
CA LEU A 342 -16.56 -19.22 -6.30
C LEU A 342 -16.56 -19.63 -4.83
N TYR A 343 -15.37 -19.95 -4.32
CA TYR A 343 -15.20 -20.32 -2.93
C TYR A 343 -15.03 -19.07 -2.06
N ASN A 344 -15.47 -19.15 -0.81
CA ASN A 344 -15.39 -18.09 0.20
C ASN A 344 -15.11 -18.65 1.61
N GLN A 345 -14.54 -19.85 1.67
CA GLN A 345 -14.20 -20.53 2.90
C GLN A 345 -12.80 -20.10 3.39
N PRO A 346 -12.50 -20.18 4.69
CA PRO A 346 -11.20 -19.77 5.21
C PRO A 346 -9.99 -20.50 4.61
N ASP A 347 -10.17 -21.76 4.21
CA ASP A 347 -9.14 -22.62 3.61
C ASP A 347 -9.10 -22.53 2.07
N ASN A 348 -10.18 -22.11 1.44
CA ASN A 348 -10.26 -21.90 0.00
C ASN A 348 -11.21 -20.75 -0.29
N SER A 349 -10.69 -19.64 -0.78
CA SER A 349 -11.47 -18.45 -1.07
C SER A 349 -11.01 -17.76 -2.34
N SER A 350 -11.83 -16.84 -2.82
CA SER A 350 -11.50 -15.99 -3.95
C SER A 350 -12.15 -14.64 -3.79
N GLU A 351 -11.55 -13.60 -4.37
CA GLU A 351 -12.09 -12.26 -4.32
C GLU A 351 -11.93 -11.51 -5.63
N ARG A 352 -12.91 -10.65 -5.88
CA ARG A 352 -12.91 -9.76 -7.03
C ARG A 352 -12.15 -8.49 -6.68
N VAL A 353 -11.21 -8.10 -7.53
CA VAL A 353 -10.42 -6.87 -7.40
C VAL A 353 -10.55 -6.00 -8.64
N ALA A 354 -10.22 -4.72 -8.49
CA ALA A 354 -10.21 -3.78 -9.61
C ALA A 354 -9.06 -4.08 -10.58
N ARG A 355 -9.35 -4.01 -11.89
CA ARG A 355 -8.35 -4.14 -12.95
C ARG A 355 -7.46 -2.89 -12.98
N PHE A 356 -6.16 -3.07 -13.24
CA PHE A 356 -5.16 -1.99 -13.31
C PHE A 356 -4.97 -1.16 -12.03
N ILE A 357 -5.31 -1.72 -10.87
CA ILE A 357 -5.06 -1.10 -9.57
C ILE A 357 -4.28 -2.10 -8.71
N TRP A 358 -3.29 -1.62 -7.96
CA TRP A 358 -2.61 -2.44 -6.97
C TRP A 358 -3.55 -2.71 -5.80
N TYR A 359 -3.78 -3.98 -5.52
CA TYR A 359 -4.64 -4.46 -4.46
C TYR A 359 -3.80 -5.05 -3.32
N PRO A 360 -3.78 -4.43 -2.14
CA PRO A 360 -3.07 -4.91 -0.97
C PRO A 360 -3.92 -5.94 -0.23
N TYR A 361 -3.50 -7.18 -0.35
CA TYR A 361 -4.12 -8.33 0.27
C TYR A 361 -3.48 -8.67 1.62
N GLU A 362 -4.34 -9.08 2.55
CA GLU A 362 -3.96 -9.74 3.79
C GLU A 362 -4.93 -10.89 4.06
N SER A 363 -4.40 -12.08 4.31
CA SER A 363 -5.21 -13.23 4.69
C SER A 363 -5.75 -13.10 6.13
N VAL A 364 -6.80 -13.87 6.42
CA VAL A 364 -7.15 -14.20 7.81
C VAL A 364 -5.95 -14.82 8.53
N ASN A 365 -5.95 -14.80 9.88
CA ASN A 365 -4.95 -15.53 10.65
C ASN A 365 -5.19 -17.05 10.48
N LEU A 366 -4.26 -17.71 9.80
CA LEU A 366 -4.37 -19.13 9.46
C LEU A 366 -4.32 -20.02 10.71
N LEU A 367 -3.69 -19.59 11.80
CA LEU A 367 -3.60 -20.37 13.04
C LEU A 367 -4.91 -20.38 13.84
N SER A 368 -5.73 -19.33 13.72
CA SER A 368 -6.99 -19.21 14.46
C SER A 368 -8.22 -19.61 13.64
N THR A 369 -8.19 -19.41 12.32
CA THR A 369 -9.40 -19.50 11.49
C THR A 369 -9.63 -20.89 10.90
N LEU A 370 -8.57 -21.71 10.73
CA LEU A 370 -8.68 -23.05 10.12
C LEU A 370 -9.08 -24.16 11.11
N GLY A 371 -9.34 -23.81 12.38
CA GLY A 371 -9.86 -24.74 13.39
C GLY A 371 -8.95 -25.96 13.61
N PRO A 372 -9.47 -27.20 13.59
CA PRO A 372 -8.65 -28.41 13.73
C PRO A 372 -7.61 -28.59 12.63
N ALA A 373 -7.84 -28.01 11.44
CA ALA A 373 -6.92 -28.04 10.32
C ALA A 373 -5.88 -26.90 10.39
N LYS A 374 -5.68 -26.26 11.55
CA LYS A 374 -4.70 -25.18 11.68
C LYS A 374 -3.28 -25.65 11.32
N PRO A 375 -2.45 -24.78 10.71
CA PRO A 375 -1.08 -25.11 10.38
C PRO A 375 -0.23 -25.40 11.62
N ALA A 376 0.57 -26.46 11.54
CA ALA A 376 1.64 -26.77 12.49
C ALA A 376 3.03 -26.63 11.85
N TYR A 377 3.15 -26.94 10.56
CA TYR A 377 4.40 -26.83 9.82
C TYR A 377 4.14 -26.33 8.41
N ILE A 378 4.71 -25.19 8.04
CA ILE A 378 4.60 -24.65 6.68
C ILE A 378 5.67 -25.32 5.81
N ARG A 379 5.23 -25.92 4.71
CA ARG A 379 6.11 -26.55 3.73
C ARG A 379 6.58 -25.52 2.73
N SER A 380 5.64 -24.87 2.05
CA SER A 380 5.95 -23.91 0.99
C SER A 380 4.82 -22.90 0.80
N ILE A 381 5.18 -21.79 0.15
CA ILE A 381 4.23 -20.86 -0.45
C ILE A 381 4.38 -20.93 -1.97
N ARG A 382 3.26 -20.81 -2.67
CA ARG A 382 3.19 -20.79 -4.12
C ARG A 382 2.39 -19.58 -4.57
N ILE A 383 2.94 -18.85 -5.52
CA ILE A 383 2.27 -17.76 -6.23
C ILE A 383 2.15 -18.20 -7.68
N TYR A 384 0.93 -18.26 -8.20
CA TYR A 384 0.73 -18.75 -9.56
C TYR A 384 -0.45 -18.10 -10.25
N ALA A 385 -0.46 -18.15 -11.56
CA ALA A 385 -1.54 -17.71 -12.42
C ALA A 385 -2.04 -18.92 -13.21
N SER A 386 -3.35 -19.06 -13.32
CA SER A 386 -3.99 -20.23 -13.94
C SER A 386 -5.25 -19.81 -14.68
N GLY A 387 -5.47 -20.33 -15.89
CA GLY A 387 -6.62 -19.99 -16.73
C GLY A 387 -6.28 -20.00 -18.22
N TRP A 388 -6.93 -19.14 -19.00
CA TRP A 388 -6.69 -19.01 -20.44
C TRP A 388 -5.58 -17.99 -20.74
N ILE A 389 -5.94 -16.80 -21.21
CA ILE A 389 -5.01 -15.67 -21.37
C ILE A 389 -5.11 -14.79 -20.13
N TYR A 390 -3.95 -14.43 -19.58
CA TYR A 390 -3.84 -13.58 -18.41
C TYR A 390 -2.52 -12.84 -18.37
N GLU A 391 -2.54 -11.69 -17.70
CA GLU A 391 -1.35 -10.96 -17.30
C GLU A 391 -1.60 -10.37 -15.91
N SER A 392 -0.70 -10.61 -14.98
CA SER A 392 -0.85 -10.19 -13.60
C SER A 392 0.51 -9.95 -12.95
N MET A 393 0.52 -9.10 -11.93
CA MET A 393 1.72 -8.70 -11.20
C MET A 393 1.52 -8.89 -9.69
N VAL A 394 2.57 -9.37 -9.02
CA VAL A 394 2.64 -9.46 -7.56
C VAL A 394 3.85 -8.69 -7.05
N ALA A 395 3.66 -7.94 -5.98
CA ALA A 395 4.70 -7.25 -5.25
C ALA A 395 4.58 -7.49 -3.75
N ASN A 396 5.67 -7.24 -3.00
CA ASN A 396 5.68 -7.21 -1.54
C ASN A 396 4.95 -8.41 -0.89
N ILE A 397 5.31 -9.63 -1.29
CA ILE A 397 4.76 -10.88 -0.72
C ILE A 397 5.41 -11.14 0.64
N SER A 398 4.64 -11.55 1.65
CA SER A 398 5.19 -11.97 2.94
C SER A 398 4.33 -13.04 3.60
N LEU A 399 4.99 -13.96 4.31
CA LEU A 399 4.32 -14.92 5.18
C LEU A 399 4.77 -14.62 6.60
N LEU A 400 3.92 -13.96 7.37
CA LEU A 400 4.29 -13.33 8.62
C LEU A 400 3.76 -14.12 9.80
N ALA A 401 4.67 -14.48 10.72
CA ALA A 401 4.38 -15.23 11.92
C ALA A 401 4.68 -14.43 13.19
N GLU A 402 3.69 -14.23 14.07
CA GLU A 402 3.85 -13.43 15.30
C GLU A 402 3.73 -14.30 16.54
N GLU A 403 4.60 -14.07 17.53
CA GLU A 403 4.60 -14.76 18.83
C GLU A 403 3.47 -14.37 19.76
#